data_AF-J9DIJ8-F1
#
_entry.id   AF-J9DIJ8-F1
#
_cell.length_a   1.000
_cell.length_b   1.000
_cell.length_c   1.000
_cell.angle_alpha   90.00
_cell.angle_beta   90.00
_cell.angle_gamma   90.00
#
_symmetry.space_group_name_H-M   'P 1'
#
loop_
_entity.id
_entity.type
_entity.pdbx_description
1 polymer ?
#
loop_
_entity_poly.entity_id
_entity_poly.type
_entity_poly.pdbx_seq_one_letter_code
_entity_poly.pdbx_strand_id
1 'polypeptide(L)'
;MNFNDWDKQEIYHKDDIINYQFLLKHAFITEVDTDFYYLTNDMRNIEMVYYKEITKELAEKLNITDVEKEIKKFIAKLNLYNEIKDINDALVGKVAELKGVTIKEFQEELGIYDPEEKKM
;
A
#
# COMPACT_ATOMS: atom_id res chain seq x y z
N MET A 1 -5.35 -40.74 -18.09
CA MET A 1 -4.95 -39.35 -17.78
C MET A 1 -5.15 -39.16 -16.30
N ASN A 2 -4.08 -38.89 -15.56
CA ASN A 2 -4.17 -38.63 -14.13
C ASN A 2 -4.64 -37.18 -13.98
N PHE A 3 -5.91 -36.96 -13.61
CA PHE A 3 -6.51 -35.63 -13.45
C PHE A 3 -6.11 -34.95 -12.14
N ASN A 4 -5.26 -35.62 -11.37
CA ASN A 4 -4.92 -35.32 -10.00
C ASN A 4 -3.42 -35.04 -9.90
N ASP A 5 -2.97 -33.97 -10.57
CA ASP A 5 -1.65 -33.38 -10.30
C ASP A 5 -1.83 -32.36 -9.16
N TRP A 6 -2.17 -32.87 -7.97
CA TRP A 6 -2.40 -32.07 -6.75
C TRP A 6 -1.16 -31.27 -6.31
N ASP A 7 0.00 -31.60 -6.87
CA ASP A 7 1.27 -30.89 -6.66
C ASP A 7 1.38 -29.58 -7.46
N LYS A 8 0.48 -29.33 -8.43
CA LYS A 8 0.60 -28.18 -9.36
C LYS A 8 -0.44 -27.09 -9.19
N GLN A 9 -1.65 -27.40 -8.71
CA GLN A 9 -2.72 -26.41 -8.55
C GLN A 9 -3.53 -26.71 -7.29
N GLU A 10 -3.46 -25.80 -6.31
CA GLU A 10 -4.26 -25.88 -5.09
C GLU A 10 -5.75 -25.76 -5.43
N ILE A 11 -6.56 -26.64 -4.83
CA ILE A 11 -8.02 -26.66 -4.96
C ILE A 11 -8.62 -26.07 -3.68
N TYR A 12 -9.51 -25.09 -3.85
CA TYR A 12 -10.18 -24.41 -2.76
C TYR A 12 -11.68 -24.69 -2.79
N HIS A 13 -12.29 -24.88 -1.62
CA HIS A 13 -13.74 -24.88 -1.51
C HIS A 13 -14.27 -23.45 -1.61
N LYS A 14 -15.45 -23.27 -2.18
CA LYS A 14 -16.08 -21.97 -2.42
C LYS A 14 -16.11 -21.06 -1.20
N ASP A 15 -16.43 -21.60 -0.03
CA ASP A 15 -16.53 -20.84 1.23
C ASP A 15 -15.18 -20.27 1.70
N ASP A 16 -14.07 -20.84 1.24
CA ASP A 16 -12.71 -20.37 1.57
C ASP A 16 -12.24 -19.26 0.60
N ILE A 17 -13.00 -18.98 -0.46
CA ILE A 17 -12.62 -18.03 -1.51
C ILE A 17 -13.18 -16.63 -1.19
N ILE A 18 -12.33 -15.77 -0.62
CA ILE A 18 -12.69 -14.40 -0.19
C ILE A 18 -13.29 -13.55 -1.32
N ASN A 19 -12.64 -13.55 -2.50
CA ASN A 19 -13.04 -12.72 -3.65
C ASN A 19 -13.68 -13.55 -4.76
N TYR A 20 -14.53 -14.52 -4.39
CA TYR A 20 -15.13 -15.49 -5.30
C TYR A 20 -15.78 -14.86 -6.54
N GLN A 21 -16.61 -13.82 -6.34
CA GLN A 21 -17.31 -13.15 -7.46
C GLN A 21 -16.35 -12.46 -8.44
N PHE A 22 -15.26 -11.89 -7.95
CA PHE A 22 -14.23 -11.27 -8.80
C PHE A 22 -13.51 -12.34 -9.63
N LEU A 23 -13.10 -13.44 -8.98
CA LEU A 23 -12.40 -14.53 -9.65
C LEU A 23 -13.28 -15.21 -10.69
N LEU A 24 -14.58 -15.39 -10.39
CA LEU A 24 -15.55 -15.95 -11.33
C LEU A 24 -15.80 -15.03 -12.52
N LYS A 25 -16.01 -13.72 -12.29
CA LYS A 25 -16.25 -12.70 -13.33
C LYS A 25 -15.13 -12.67 -14.38
N HIS A 26 -13.88 -12.83 -13.94
CA HIS A 26 -12.70 -12.79 -14.80
C HIS A 26 -12.22 -14.18 -15.25
N ALA A 27 -12.99 -15.24 -14.96
CA ALA A 27 -12.66 -16.62 -15.28
C ALA A 27 -11.27 -17.07 -14.74
N PHE A 28 -10.88 -16.57 -13.56
CA PHE A 28 -9.63 -16.95 -12.88
C PHE A 28 -9.76 -18.22 -12.04
N ILE A 29 -10.99 -18.71 -11.86
CA ILE A 29 -11.28 -19.98 -11.21
C ILE A 29 -12.09 -20.86 -12.15
N THR A 30 -11.81 -22.16 -12.13
CA THR A 30 -12.61 -23.17 -12.83
C THR A 30 -13.07 -24.23 -11.84
N GLU A 31 -14.33 -24.63 -11.95
CA GLU A 31 -14.94 -25.66 -11.11
C GLU A 31 -14.40 -27.05 -11.50
N VAL A 32 -13.97 -27.82 -10.50
CA VAL A 32 -13.51 -29.22 -10.67
C VAL A 32 -14.59 -30.20 -10.25
N ASP A 33 -15.26 -29.89 -9.15
CA ASP A 33 -16.34 -30.66 -8.53
C ASP A 33 -17.25 -29.69 -7.78
N THR A 34 -18.40 -30.17 -7.31
CA THR A 34 -19.44 -29.39 -6.62
C THR A 34 -18.83 -28.48 -5.55
N ASP A 35 -18.86 -27.17 -5.80
CA ASP A 35 -18.31 -26.12 -4.91
C ASP A 35 -16.77 -26.13 -4.71
N PHE A 36 -16.00 -26.87 -5.52
CA PHE A 36 -14.53 -26.89 -5.51
C PHE A 36 -13.93 -26.26 -6.78
N TYR A 37 -12.95 -25.37 -6.59
CA TYR A 37 -12.36 -24.56 -7.66
C TYR A 37 -10.84 -24.59 -7.62
N TYR A 38 -10.20 -24.48 -8.78
CA TYR A 38 -8.76 -24.23 -8.91
C TYR A 38 -8.50 -22.93 -9.66
N LEU A 39 -7.33 -22.34 -9.42
CA LEU A 39 -6.87 -21.14 -10.12
C LEU A 39 -6.39 -21.49 -11.53
N THR A 40 -6.94 -20.82 -12.53
CA THR A 40 -6.54 -20.99 -13.95
C THR A 40 -5.30 -20.18 -14.30
N ASN A 41 -5.05 -19.12 -13.55
CA ASN A 41 -3.98 -18.16 -13.76
C ASN A 41 -3.09 -18.09 -12.52
N ASP A 42 -1.84 -17.68 -12.71
CA ASP A 42 -0.96 -17.41 -11.59
C ASP A 42 -1.45 -16.22 -10.75
N MET A 43 -1.13 -16.26 -9.45
CA MET A 43 -1.56 -15.26 -8.49
C MET A 43 -1.13 -13.83 -8.88
N ARG A 44 0.05 -13.65 -9.49
CA ARG A 44 0.56 -12.32 -9.85
C ARG A 44 -0.30 -11.67 -10.93
N ASN A 45 -0.73 -12.45 -11.91
CA ASN A 45 -1.64 -11.97 -12.95
C ASN A 45 -3.01 -11.59 -12.39
N ILE A 46 -3.54 -12.40 -11.45
CA ILE A 46 -4.81 -12.13 -10.77
C ILE A 46 -4.71 -10.83 -9.96
N GLU A 47 -3.65 -10.67 -9.16
CA GLU A 47 -3.37 -9.47 -8.37
C GLU A 47 -3.27 -8.23 -9.26
N MET A 48 -2.56 -8.31 -10.38
CA MET A 48 -2.42 -7.19 -11.30
C MET A 48 -3.77 -6.72 -11.85
N VAL A 49 -4.64 -7.65 -12.26
CA VAL A 49 -5.99 -7.31 -12.75
C VAL A 49 -6.85 -6.75 -11.63
N TYR A 50 -6.80 -7.35 -10.44
CA TYR A 50 -7.51 -6.89 -9.26
C TYR A 50 -7.13 -5.45 -8.90
N TYR A 51 -5.84 -5.17 -8.75
CA TYR A 51 -5.36 -3.83 -8.41
C TYR A 51 -5.70 -2.80 -9.49
N LYS A 52 -5.70 -3.19 -10.76
CA LYS A 52 -6.11 -2.29 -11.85
C LYS A 52 -7.60 -1.90 -11.76
N GLU A 53 -8.48 -2.85 -11.43
CA GLU A 53 -9.92 -2.57 -11.27
C GLU A 53 -10.16 -1.71 -10.03
N ILE A 54 -9.57 -2.06 -8.89
CA ILE A 54 -9.69 -1.28 -7.64
C ILE A 54 -9.11 0.13 -7.79
N THR A 55 -7.96 0.29 -8.45
CA THR A 55 -7.36 1.61 -8.68
C THR A 55 -8.26 2.48 -9.54
N LYS A 56 -8.89 1.89 -10.56
CA LYS A 56 -9.83 2.60 -11.42
C LYS A 56 -11.06 3.05 -10.63
N GLU A 57 -11.66 2.17 -9.84
CA GLU A 57 -12.81 2.51 -9.00
C GLU A 57 -12.47 3.60 -7.97
N LEU A 58 -11.29 3.54 -7.35
CA LEU A 58 -10.82 4.58 -6.45
C LEU A 58 -10.59 5.90 -7.17
N ALA A 59 -9.97 5.88 -8.34
CA ALA A 59 -9.70 7.07 -9.14
C ALA A 59 -11.02 7.78 -9.52
N GLU A 60 -12.04 7.02 -9.91
CA GLU A 60 -13.38 7.54 -10.18
C GLU A 60 -14.03 8.14 -8.93
N LYS A 61 -13.98 7.44 -7.78
CA LYS A 61 -14.51 7.93 -6.49
C LYS A 61 -13.83 9.22 -6.02
N LEU A 62 -12.53 9.34 -6.23
CA LEU A 62 -11.72 10.49 -5.82
C LEU A 62 -11.66 11.58 -6.89
N ASN A 63 -12.33 11.39 -8.03
CA ASN A 63 -12.29 12.28 -9.18
C ASN A 63 -10.86 12.58 -9.68
N ILE A 64 -9.99 11.58 -9.62
CA ILE A 64 -8.60 11.65 -10.07
C ILE A 64 -8.55 11.24 -11.54
N THR A 65 -8.18 12.20 -12.40
CA THR A 65 -8.11 12.00 -13.85
C THR A 65 -6.79 11.35 -14.28
N ASP A 66 -5.71 11.57 -13.53
CA ASP A 66 -4.38 11.06 -13.80
C ASP A 66 -3.73 10.57 -12.49
N VAL A 67 -3.88 9.27 -12.23
CA VAL A 67 -3.37 8.63 -11.02
C VAL A 67 -1.85 8.71 -10.93
N GLU A 68 -1.15 8.54 -12.05
CA GLU A 68 0.31 8.56 -12.08
C GLU A 68 0.84 9.95 -11.70
N LYS A 69 0.22 11.00 -12.25
CA LYS A 69 0.57 12.38 -11.93
C LYS A 69 0.33 12.71 -10.46
N GLU A 70 -0.81 12.31 -9.89
CA GLU A 70 -1.09 12.58 -8.47
C GLU A 70 -0.15 11.81 -7.54
N ILE A 71 0.20 10.55 -7.85
CA ILE A 71 1.22 9.79 -7.10
C ILE A 71 2.58 10.48 -7.18
N LYS A 72 3.03 10.89 -8.38
CA LYS A 72 4.30 11.61 -8.54
C LYS A 72 4.33 12.92 -7.76
N LYS A 73 3.23 13.66 -7.77
CA LYS A 73 3.06 14.91 -7.01
C LYS A 73 3.10 14.66 -5.51
N PHE A 74 2.47 13.58 -5.03
CA PHE A 74 2.54 13.18 -3.63
C PHE A 74 3.98 12.83 -3.22
N ILE A 75 4.67 12.00 -4.00
CA ILE A 75 6.08 11.63 -3.75
C ILE A 75 6.97 12.89 -3.71
N ALA A 76 6.80 13.82 -4.65
CA ALA A 76 7.57 15.06 -4.67
C ALA A 76 7.36 15.90 -3.40
N LYS A 77 6.11 16.00 -2.90
CA LYS A 77 5.81 16.69 -1.64
C LYS A 77 6.43 15.98 -0.44
N LEU A 78 6.38 14.65 -0.41
CA LEU A 78 6.97 13.86 0.67
C LEU A 78 8.50 14.04 0.72
N ASN A 79 9.16 14.00 -0.44
CA ASN A 79 10.59 14.25 -0.52
C ASN A 79 10.95 15.66 -0.04
N LEU A 80 10.22 16.68 -0.51
CA LEU A 80 10.44 18.05 -0.07
C LEU A 80 10.22 18.22 1.44
N TYR A 81 9.18 17.58 1.99
CA TYR A 81 8.95 17.58 3.44
C TYR A 81 10.13 16.96 4.20
N ASN A 82 10.62 15.80 3.77
CA ASN A 82 11.76 15.14 4.41
C ASN A 82 13.02 16.00 4.33
N GLU A 83 13.32 16.59 3.18
CA GLU A 83 14.48 17.49 3.02
C GLU A 83 14.41 18.69 3.96
N ILE A 84 13.23 19.33 4.05
CA ILE A 84 13.02 20.47 4.96
C ILE A 84 13.13 20.04 6.42
N LYS A 85 12.58 18.87 6.78
CA LYS A 85 12.66 18.31 8.11
C LYS A 85 14.10 18.04 8.52
N ASP A 86 14.89 17.40 7.65
CA ASP A 86 16.29 17.09 7.91
C ASP A 86 17.13 18.37 8.12
N ILE A 87 16.89 19.41 7.32
CA ILE A 87 17.51 20.73 7.49
C ILE A 87 17.11 21.34 8.85
N ASN A 88 15.82 21.29 9.19
CA ASN A 88 15.32 21.82 10.45
C ASN A 88 15.95 21.10 11.64
N ASP A 89 15.99 19.77 11.64
CA ASP A 89 16.54 18.99 12.75
C ASP A 89 18.05 19.24 12.92
N ALA A 90 18.79 19.39 11.81
CA ALA A 90 20.19 19.78 11.86
C ALA A 90 20.41 21.18 12.47
N LEU A 91 19.58 22.16 12.11
CA LEU A 91 19.65 23.53 12.64
C LEU A 91 19.24 23.58 14.12
N VAL A 92 18.13 22.94 14.47
CA VAL A 92 17.64 22.81 15.85
C VAL A 92 18.70 22.18 16.74
N GLY A 93 19.35 21.10 16.28
CA GLY A 93 20.46 20.47 17.00
C GLY A 93 21.60 21.44 17.31
N LYS A 94 22.04 22.22 16.30
CA LYS A 94 23.13 23.20 16.46
C LYS A 94 22.75 24.34 17.41
N VAL A 95 21.52 24.84 17.34
CA VAL A 95 21.08 25.93 18.22
C VAL A 95 20.87 25.43 19.65
N ALA A 96 20.32 24.24 19.84
CA ALA A 96 20.17 23.61 21.15
C ALA A 96 21.55 23.41 21.82
N GLU A 97 22.55 22.91 21.07
CA GLU A 97 23.94 22.83 21.52
C GLU A 97 24.49 24.18 21.99
N LEU A 98 24.29 25.25 21.20
CA LEU A 98 24.78 26.60 21.54
C LEU A 98 24.08 27.20 22.77
N LYS A 99 22.79 26.90 22.95
CA LYS A 99 21.99 27.36 24.10
C LYS A 99 22.20 26.50 25.35
N GLY A 100 22.83 25.33 25.24
CA GLY A 100 22.98 24.38 26.35
C GLY A 100 21.66 23.76 26.79
N VAL A 101 20.67 23.69 25.90
CA VAL A 101 19.36 23.06 26.13
C VAL A 101 19.24 21.79 25.30
N THR A 102 18.29 20.92 25.64
CA THR A 102 18.00 19.75 24.81
C THR A 102 17.24 20.15 23.54
N ILE A 103 17.38 19.35 22.48
CA ILE A 103 16.61 19.51 21.23
C ILE A 103 15.11 19.60 21.51
N LYS A 104 14.62 18.77 22.43
CA LYS A 104 13.21 18.75 22.82
C LYS A 104 12.76 20.08 23.42
N GLU A 105 13.48 20.61 24.41
CA GLU A 105 13.16 21.89 25.04
C GLU A 105 13.18 23.03 24.01
N PHE A 106 14.11 22.99 23.06
CA PHE A 106 14.18 24.00 22.01
C PHE A 106 13.06 23.86 20.97
N GLN A 107 12.65 22.65 20.60
CA GLN A 107 11.48 22.42 19.74
C GLN A 107 10.17 22.85 20.42
N GLU A 108 10.06 22.66 21.72
CA GLU A 108 8.94 23.16 22.54
C GLU A 108 8.92 24.70 22.56
N GLU A 109 10.09 25.36 22.71
CA GLU A 109 10.24 26.83 22.62
C GLU A 109 9.77 27.36 21.24
N LEU A 110 10.08 26.63 20.17
CA LEU A 110 9.71 26.99 18.80
C LEU A 110 8.25 26.64 18.44
N GLY A 111 7.53 25.91 19.30
CA GLY A 111 6.15 25.48 19.04
C GLY A 111 6.02 24.42 17.94
N ILE A 112 7.11 23.70 17.65
CA ILE A 112 7.18 22.66 16.60
C ILE A 112 7.34 21.25 17.18
N TYR A 113 7.30 21.11 18.49
CA TYR A 113 7.38 19.82 19.15
C TYR A 113 6.11 19.00 18.89
N ASP A 114 6.28 17.86 18.22
CA ASP A 114 5.23 16.86 18.03
C ASP A 114 5.55 15.59 18.84
N PRO A 115 4.78 15.29 19.92
CA PRO A 115 4.98 14.10 20.72
C PRO A 115 4.59 12.78 20.02
N GLU A 116 3.87 12.81 18.90
CA GLU A 116 3.42 11.60 18.19
C GLU A 116 4.38 11.13 17.09
N GLU A 117 5.37 11.94 16.68
CA GLU A 117 6.35 11.59 15.64
C GLU A 117 7.19 10.33 15.95
N LYS A 118 7.29 9.90 17.22
CA LYS A 118 8.11 8.73 17.62
C LYS A 118 7.45 7.36 17.36
N LYS A 119 6.26 7.30 16.75
CA LYS A 119 5.52 6.03 16.53
C LYS A 119 5.44 5.54 15.09
N MET A 120 6.11 6.21 14.14
CA MET A 120 6.19 5.75 12.74
C MET A 120 7.52 5.06 12.44
#